data_AF-A0A060RQL8-F1
#
_entry.id   AF-A0A060RQL8-F1
#
_cell.length_a   1.000
_cell.length_b   1.000
_cell.length_c   1.000
_cell.angle_alpha   90.00
_cell.angle_beta   90.00
_cell.angle_gamma   90.00
#
_symmetry.space_group_name_H-M   'P 1'
#
loop_
_entity.id
_entity.type
_entity.pdbx_description
1 polymer ?
#
loop_
_entity_poly.entity_id
_entity_poly.type
_entity_poly.pdbx_seq_one_letter_code
_entity_poly.pdbx_strand_id
1 'polypeptide(L)'
;MCGCALGGVAASVGVFGGLGIYGWKSAAIATVEKAAAAKGAEEGIKILIHKLKEELVLKVLYGDPWDVFINTENYLNEFLIFERVKHEYGLCFSAQSECGNNLMLSHYSSGGDAERITTALKDAKTVVVDAVKAADNKTISVTATEIETVQAGKLAEIADTSYNWYTAIGYSVLAILIIVLVMIIIYLVLRYRRKKKMKKKAQYTKLLNQ
;
A
#
# COMPACT_ATOMS: atom_id res chain seq x y z
N MET A 1 -23.54 -57.48 0.12
CA MET A 1 -23.17 -56.23 0.84
C MET A 1 -22.68 -55.27 -0.25
N CYS A 2 -23.48 -54.35 -0.80
CA CYS A 2 -24.04 -53.12 -0.22
C CYS A 2 -23.00 -52.23 0.47
N GLY A 3 -22.72 -51.05 -0.12
CA GLY A 3 -21.83 -50.02 0.42
C GLY A 3 -21.49 -48.94 -0.62
N CYS A 4 -22.38 -47.96 -0.78
CA CYS A 4 -22.23 -46.74 -1.60
C CYS A 4 -21.20 -45.74 -1.05
N ALA A 5 -20.59 -44.92 -1.93
CA ALA A 5 -20.39 -43.45 -1.83
C ALA A 5 -19.29 -43.02 -2.84
N LEU A 6 -19.62 -42.61 -4.07
CA LEU A 6 -19.80 -41.20 -4.45
C LEU A 6 -18.94 -40.22 -3.62
N GLY A 7 -17.79 -39.80 -4.16
CA GLY A 7 -16.94 -38.78 -3.54
C GLY A 7 -15.77 -38.29 -4.38
N GLY A 8 -15.86 -38.34 -5.72
CA GLY A 8 -14.72 -38.04 -6.61
C GLY A 8 -14.63 -36.60 -7.13
N VAL A 9 -15.47 -35.66 -6.69
CA VAL A 9 -15.53 -34.30 -7.29
C VAL A 9 -15.35 -33.16 -6.26
N ALA A 10 -15.25 -33.47 -4.96
CA ALA A 10 -15.14 -32.43 -3.93
C ALA A 10 -13.70 -32.02 -3.56
N ALA A 11 -12.69 -32.83 -3.90
CA ALA A 11 -11.30 -32.56 -3.50
C ALA A 11 -10.55 -31.56 -4.40
N SER A 12 -11.01 -31.35 -5.64
CA SER A 12 -10.32 -30.48 -6.60
C SER A 12 -10.73 -29.01 -6.52
N VAL A 13 -11.92 -28.67 -5.99
CA VAL A 13 -12.33 -27.25 -5.89
C VAL A 13 -11.71 -26.56 -4.67
N GLY A 14 -11.40 -27.31 -3.60
CA GLY A 14 -10.81 -26.77 -2.37
C GLY A 14 -9.30 -26.48 -2.43
N VAL A 15 -8.55 -27.19 -3.27
CA VAL A 15 -7.08 -27.07 -3.34
C VAL A 15 -6.63 -26.01 -4.35
N PHE A 16 -7.35 -25.84 -5.46
CA PHE A 16 -7.06 -24.77 -6.43
C PHE A 16 -7.60 -23.39 -6.02
N GLY A 17 -8.63 -23.34 -5.16
CA GLY A 17 -9.12 -22.08 -4.58
C GLY A 17 -8.16 -21.46 -3.57
N GLY A 18 -7.39 -22.28 -2.85
CA GLY A 18 -6.36 -21.79 -1.94
C GLY A 18 -5.08 -21.39 -2.67
N LEU A 19 -4.41 -22.34 -3.33
CA LEU A 19 -3.04 -22.12 -3.79
C LEU A 19 -2.92 -21.13 -4.97
N GLY A 20 -3.92 -21.05 -5.86
CA GLY A 20 -3.91 -20.10 -6.98
C GLY A 20 -4.23 -18.66 -6.59
N ILE A 21 -5.21 -18.48 -5.70
CA ILE A 21 -5.67 -17.15 -5.27
C ILE A 21 -4.69 -16.52 -4.27
N TYR A 22 -4.16 -17.30 -3.33
CA TYR A 22 -3.18 -16.79 -2.35
C TYR A 22 -1.84 -16.42 -3.01
N GLY A 23 -1.39 -17.16 -4.03
CA GLY A 23 -0.16 -16.83 -4.76
C GLY A 23 -0.24 -15.47 -5.47
N TRP A 24 -1.33 -15.19 -6.18
CA TRP A 24 -1.53 -13.89 -6.85
C TRP A 24 -1.72 -12.75 -5.85
N LYS A 25 -2.41 -13.01 -4.73
CA LYS A 25 -2.55 -12.01 -3.66
C LYS A 25 -1.20 -11.63 -3.06
N SER A 26 -0.32 -12.61 -2.80
CA SER A 26 1.04 -12.35 -2.28
C SER A 26 1.93 -11.64 -3.30
N ALA A 27 1.85 -12.00 -4.59
CA ALA A 27 2.58 -11.30 -5.65
C ALA A 27 2.09 -9.85 -5.83
N ALA A 28 0.77 -9.62 -5.74
CA ALA A 28 0.19 -8.28 -5.79
C ALA A 28 0.58 -7.41 -4.58
N ILE A 29 0.82 -8.01 -3.41
CA ILE A 29 1.31 -7.28 -2.23
C ILE A 29 2.80 -6.94 -2.41
N ALA A 30 3.63 -7.90 -2.82
CA ALA A 30 5.06 -7.69 -3.03
C ALA A 30 5.36 -6.61 -4.10
N THR A 31 4.53 -6.50 -5.13
CA THR A 31 4.65 -5.45 -6.16
C THR A 31 4.31 -4.06 -5.61
N VAL A 32 3.28 -3.96 -4.76
CA VAL A 32 2.93 -2.71 -4.07
C VAL A 32 4.04 -2.28 -3.11
N GLU A 33 4.56 -3.21 -2.30
CA GLU A 33 5.67 -2.93 -1.39
C GLU A 33 6.92 -2.47 -2.14
N LYS A 34 7.26 -3.11 -3.26
CA LYS A 34 8.40 -2.71 -4.10
C LYS A 34 8.22 -1.32 -4.70
N ALA A 35 7.03 -1.00 -5.20
CA ALA A 35 6.73 0.32 -5.76
C ALA A 35 6.75 1.42 -4.68
N ALA A 36 6.21 1.13 -3.50
CA ALA A 36 6.23 2.03 -2.35
C ALA A 36 7.66 2.27 -1.86
N ALA A 37 8.48 1.22 -1.75
CA ALA A 37 9.88 1.32 -1.37
C ALA A 37 10.69 2.15 -2.38
N ALA A 38 10.43 2.00 -3.69
CA ALA A 38 11.07 2.81 -4.73
C ALA A 38 10.74 4.29 -4.59
N LYS A 39 9.45 4.64 -4.40
CA LYS A 39 9.02 6.03 -4.13
C LYS A 39 9.60 6.57 -2.82
N GLY A 40 9.63 5.74 -1.77
CA GLY A 40 10.24 6.09 -0.49
C GLY A 40 11.72 6.45 -0.65
N ALA A 41 12.48 5.61 -1.36
CA ALA A 41 13.89 5.85 -1.61
C ALA A 41 14.12 7.12 -2.46
N GLU A 42 13.28 7.37 -3.47
CA GLU A 42 13.35 8.59 -4.28
C GLU A 42 13.20 9.85 -3.42
N GLU A 43 12.19 9.88 -2.54
CA GLU A 43 11.96 11.01 -1.63
C GLU A 43 13.04 11.12 -0.54
N GLY A 44 13.54 9.99 -0.04
CA GLY A 44 14.68 9.95 0.89
C GLY A 44 15.93 10.58 0.29
N ILE A 45 16.27 10.22 -0.96
CA ILE A 45 17.41 10.78 -1.70
C ILE A 45 17.25 12.30 -1.89
N LYS A 46 16.05 12.78 -2.24
CA LYS A 46 15.77 14.22 -2.38
C LYS A 46 16.05 14.97 -1.06
N ILE A 47 15.57 14.45 0.06
CA ILE A 47 15.81 15.06 1.39
C ILE A 47 17.29 15.05 1.75
N LEU A 48 17.99 13.95 1.50
CA LEU A 48 19.42 13.83 1.75
C LEU A 48 20.20 14.91 1.00
N ILE A 49 20.01 14.99 -0.33
CA ILE A 49 20.72 15.94 -1.18
C ILE A 49 20.39 17.38 -0.78
N HIS A 50 19.13 17.68 -0.45
CA HIS A 50 18.73 19.02 -0.01
C HIS A 50 19.48 19.43 1.26
N LYS A 51 19.45 18.59 2.30
CA LYS A 51 20.13 18.87 3.58
C LYS A 51 21.63 19.00 3.42
N LEU A 52 22.25 18.13 2.64
CA LEU A 52 23.70 18.20 2.38
C LEU A 52 24.07 19.51 1.67
N LYS A 53 23.29 19.97 0.69
CA LYS A 53 23.55 21.25 -0.01
C LYS A 53 23.29 22.48 0.84
N GLU A 54 22.36 22.40 1.78
CA GLU A 54 21.96 23.53 2.63
C GLU A 54 22.87 23.68 3.84
N GLU A 55 23.21 22.57 4.50
CA GLU A 55 23.95 22.56 5.77
C GLU A 55 25.47 22.42 5.55
N LEU A 56 25.93 21.91 4.40
CA LEU A 56 27.34 21.97 4.01
C LEU A 56 27.59 23.21 3.15
N VAL A 57 28.77 23.81 3.35
CA VAL A 57 29.26 24.92 2.51
C VAL A 57 29.67 24.45 1.08
N LEU A 58 29.42 23.16 0.76
CA LEU A 58 29.71 22.55 -0.53
C LEU A 58 28.50 22.58 -1.47
N LYS A 59 28.66 23.23 -2.63
CA LYS A 59 27.62 23.23 -3.68
C LYS A 59 27.65 21.99 -4.58
N VAL A 60 28.84 21.42 -4.78
CA VAL A 60 29.13 20.27 -5.67
C VAL A 60 30.18 19.38 -5.03
N LEU A 61 30.25 18.12 -5.49
CA LEU A 61 31.28 17.14 -5.12
C LEU A 61 32.18 16.90 -6.34
N TYR A 62 33.43 17.33 -6.30
CA TYR A 62 34.42 17.11 -7.36
C TYR A 62 34.03 17.70 -8.73
N GLY A 63 33.21 18.75 -8.73
CA GLY A 63 32.62 19.32 -9.95
C GLY A 63 31.38 18.56 -10.46
N ASP A 64 31.08 17.39 -9.91
CA ASP A 64 29.86 16.64 -10.19
C ASP A 64 28.75 17.00 -9.18
N PRO A 65 27.48 17.00 -9.61
CA PRO A 65 26.38 17.25 -8.71
C PRO A 65 26.08 16.00 -7.86
N TRP A 66 25.55 16.22 -6.66
CA TRP A 66 25.35 15.19 -5.62
C TRP A 66 24.55 13.97 -6.08
N ASP A 67 23.64 14.16 -7.03
CA ASP A 67 22.79 13.15 -7.66
C ASP A 67 23.55 12.13 -8.53
N VAL A 68 24.79 12.43 -8.95
CA VAL A 68 25.66 11.44 -9.63
C VAL A 68 26.22 10.44 -8.63
N PHE A 69 26.54 10.90 -7.42
CA PHE A 69 27.13 10.05 -6.38
C PHE A 69 26.08 9.33 -5.54
N ILE A 70 25.02 10.04 -5.14
CA ILE A 70 23.97 9.51 -4.26
C ILE A 70 22.94 8.76 -5.08
N ASN A 71 22.75 7.48 -4.76
CA ASN A 71 21.78 6.60 -5.41
C ASN A 71 21.09 5.69 -4.38
N THR A 72 20.17 4.86 -4.87
CA THR A 72 19.36 3.96 -4.03
C THR A 72 20.17 2.94 -3.24
N GLU A 73 21.42 2.67 -3.62
CA GLU A 73 22.27 1.68 -2.95
C GLU A 73 23.11 2.29 -1.82
N ASN A 74 23.40 3.59 -1.87
CA ASN A 74 24.37 4.22 -0.97
C ASN A 74 23.83 5.40 -0.15
N TYR A 75 22.62 5.90 -0.43
CA TYR A 75 22.09 7.10 0.22
C TYR A 75 21.90 6.98 1.75
N LEU A 76 21.79 5.76 2.28
CA LEU A 76 21.74 5.51 3.73
C LEU A 76 23.10 5.16 4.34
N ASN A 77 24.17 5.11 3.52
CA ASN A 77 25.50 4.77 3.98
C ASN A 77 26.26 6.01 4.43
N GLU A 78 26.08 6.37 5.70
CA GLU A 78 26.76 7.50 6.36
C GLU A 78 28.27 7.48 6.11
N PHE A 79 28.91 6.31 6.24
CA PHE A 79 30.36 6.19 6.10
C PHE A 79 30.83 6.53 4.68
N LEU A 80 30.18 6.00 3.65
CA LEU A 80 30.55 6.28 2.26
C LEU A 80 30.35 7.73 1.88
N ILE A 81 29.24 8.33 2.34
CA ILE A 81 28.94 9.74 2.10
C ILE A 81 29.98 10.61 2.82
N PHE A 82 30.26 10.32 4.08
CA PHE A 82 31.23 11.08 4.87
C PHE A 82 32.65 10.98 4.33
N GLU A 83 33.13 9.80 3.94
CA GLU A 83 34.47 9.66 3.35
C GLU A 83 34.60 10.46 2.05
N ARG A 84 33.53 10.56 1.26
CA ARG A 84 33.53 11.42 0.06
C ARG A 84 33.58 12.91 0.42
N VAL A 85 32.78 13.35 1.38
CA VAL A 85 32.82 14.75 1.87
C VAL A 85 34.18 15.09 2.44
N LYS A 86 34.78 14.18 3.20
CA LYS A 86 36.12 14.32 3.77
C LYS A 86 37.20 14.47 2.70
N HIS A 87 37.13 13.67 1.63
CA HIS A 87 38.03 13.80 0.50
C HIS A 87 37.89 15.16 -0.17
N GLU A 88 36.66 15.62 -0.39
CA GLU A 88 36.37 16.94 -0.96
C GLU A 88 36.93 18.07 -0.10
N TYR A 89 36.68 18.03 1.22
CA TYR A 89 37.22 19.00 2.16
C TYR A 89 38.75 19.00 2.13
N GLY A 90 39.39 17.83 2.07
CA GLY A 90 40.85 17.72 1.94
C GLY A 90 41.40 18.46 0.71
N LEU A 91 40.66 18.45 -0.39
CA LEU A 91 41.02 19.22 -1.59
C LEU A 91 40.72 20.71 -1.41
N CYS A 92 39.53 21.08 -0.92
CA CYS A 92 39.11 22.47 -0.77
C CYS A 92 40.00 23.27 0.20
N PHE A 93 40.59 22.62 1.22
CA PHE A 93 41.54 23.24 2.15
C PHE A 93 43.00 23.25 1.66
N SER A 94 43.30 22.67 0.50
CA SER A 94 44.64 22.75 -0.08
C SER A 94 44.90 24.13 -0.71
N ALA A 95 46.13 24.63 -0.57
CA ALA A 95 46.54 25.99 -0.95
C ALA A 95 46.41 26.34 -2.45
N GLN A 96 46.04 25.37 -3.31
CA GLN A 96 45.93 25.51 -4.76
C GLN A 96 44.53 25.16 -5.32
N SER A 97 43.51 24.97 -4.47
CA SER A 97 42.21 24.47 -4.94
C SER A 97 41.26 25.56 -5.43
N GLU A 98 40.53 25.26 -6.51
CA GLU A 98 39.40 26.07 -7.01
C GLU A 98 38.18 26.02 -6.07
N CYS A 99 38.09 24.98 -5.24
CA CYS A 99 37.06 24.81 -4.22
C CYS A 99 37.34 25.65 -2.95
N GLY A 100 38.56 26.18 -2.79
CA GLY A 100 38.96 27.15 -1.77
C GLY A 100 38.29 28.50 -1.98
N ASN A 101 36.95 28.51 -2.05
CA ASN A 101 36.18 29.73 -2.02
C ASN A 101 36.36 30.35 -0.62
N ASN A 102 36.71 31.63 -0.59
CA ASN A 102 36.89 32.42 0.63
C ASN A 102 35.75 32.24 1.66
N LEU A 103 34.56 31.83 1.21
CA LEU A 103 33.41 31.49 2.04
C LEU A 103 33.68 30.33 3.02
N MET A 104 34.23 29.21 2.56
CA MET A 104 34.50 28.05 3.43
C MET A 104 35.62 28.37 4.43
N LEU A 105 36.69 29.02 3.95
CA LEU A 105 37.76 29.53 4.81
C LEU A 105 37.24 30.55 5.83
N SER A 106 36.33 31.45 5.44
CA SER A 106 35.74 32.43 6.35
C SER A 106 34.76 31.84 7.36
N HIS A 107 34.10 30.72 7.03
CA HIS A 107 33.18 30.04 7.94
C HIS A 107 33.92 29.37 9.10
N TYR A 108 35.12 28.83 8.82
CA TYR A 108 35.99 28.19 9.81
C TYR A 108 37.18 29.09 10.18
N SER A 109 36.95 30.39 10.41
CA SER A 109 38.00 31.41 10.48
C SER A 109 38.90 31.40 11.74
N SER A 110 38.73 30.46 12.67
CA SER A 110 39.56 30.40 13.89
C SER A 110 40.64 29.31 13.79
N GLY A 111 41.92 29.72 13.88
CA GLY A 111 43.06 28.81 14.03
C GLY A 111 43.89 28.60 12.75
N GLY A 112 44.92 27.75 12.86
CA GLY A 112 45.74 27.34 11.71
C GLY A 112 45.03 26.28 10.84
N ASP A 113 45.51 26.04 9.63
CA ASP A 113 44.81 25.21 8.62
C ASP A 113 44.39 23.81 9.12
N ALA A 114 45.23 23.17 9.95
CA ALA A 114 44.91 21.87 10.54
C ALA A 114 43.69 21.89 11.49
N GLU A 115 43.53 22.95 12.27
CA GLU A 115 42.42 23.11 13.23
C GLU A 115 41.10 23.40 12.49
N ARG A 116 41.20 24.15 11.39
CA ARG A 116 40.09 24.52 10.52
C ARG A 116 39.53 23.30 9.79
N ILE A 117 40.40 22.48 9.20
CA ILE A 117 40.02 21.21 8.56
C ILE A 117 39.36 20.28 9.58
N THR A 118 39.92 20.16 10.78
CA THR A 118 39.40 19.26 11.81
C THR A 118 37.99 19.67 12.26
N THR A 119 37.76 20.96 12.46
CA THR A 119 36.44 21.51 12.81
C THR A 119 35.44 21.28 11.69
N ALA A 120 35.84 21.60 10.45
CA ALA A 120 35.00 21.42 9.28
C ALA A 120 34.58 19.95 9.08
N LEU A 121 35.50 19.01 9.26
CA LEU A 121 35.20 17.57 9.16
C LEU A 121 34.29 17.08 10.28
N LYS A 122 34.41 17.63 11.49
CA LYS A 122 33.53 17.27 12.61
C LYS A 122 32.10 17.74 12.35
N ASP A 123 31.94 18.97 11.88
CA ASP A 123 30.62 19.53 11.54
C ASP A 123 30.01 18.77 10.36
N ALA A 124 30.81 18.52 9.31
CA ALA A 124 30.38 17.73 8.17
C ALA A 124 29.91 16.33 8.56
N LYS A 125 30.58 15.68 9.52
CA LYS A 125 30.14 14.37 10.02
C LYS A 125 28.76 14.46 10.67
N THR A 126 28.53 15.46 11.52
CA THR A 126 27.23 15.68 12.17
C THR A 126 26.13 15.91 11.12
N VAL A 127 26.39 16.78 10.14
CA VAL A 127 25.45 17.06 9.05
C VAL A 127 25.12 15.80 8.24
N VAL A 128 26.13 14.99 7.90
CA VAL A 128 25.91 13.73 7.15
C VAL A 128 25.07 12.76 7.96
N VAL A 129 25.35 12.58 9.26
CA VAL A 129 24.56 11.73 10.16
C VAL A 129 23.09 12.19 10.18
N ASP A 130 22.86 13.48 10.36
CA ASP A 130 21.52 14.03 10.50
C ASP A 130 20.75 14.02 9.17
N ALA A 131 21.44 14.24 8.05
CA ALA A 131 20.86 14.14 6.72
C ALA A 131 20.47 12.71 6.35
N VAL A 132 21.32 11.72 6.67
CA VAL A 132 21.00 10.29 6.47
C VAL A 132 19.81 9.87 7.33
N LYS A 133 19.75 10.29 8.61
CA LYS A 133 18.58 10.03 9.47
C LYS A 133 17.30 10.65 8.92
N ALA A 134 17.37 11.89 8.43
CA ALA A 134 16.21 12.55 7.83
C ALA A 134 15.74 11.84 6.55
N ALA A 135 16.69 11.36 5.73
CA ALA A 135 16.41 10.58 4.53
C ALA A 135 15.76 9.23 4.86
N ASP A 136 16.25 8.53 5.88
CA ASP A 136 15.70 7.25 6.36
C ASP A 136 14.26 7.43 6.86
N ASN A 137 14.04 8.41 7.75
CA ASN A 137 12.71 8.76 8.25
C ASN A 137 11.73 9.11 7.12
N LYS A 138 12.18 9.87 6.12
CA LYS A 138 11.35 10.20 4.96
C LYS A 138 11.03 8.97 4.12
N THR A 139 12.02 8.09 3.89
CA THR A 139 11.86 6.83 3.16
C THR A 139 10.78 5.98 3.83
N ILE A 140 10.90 5.78 5.15
CA ILE A 140 9.96 4.98 5.93
C ILE A 140 8.55 5.60 5.87
N SER A 141 8.45 6.91 6.11
CA SER A 141 7.17 7.62 6.11
C SER A 141 6.45 7.54 4.76
N VAL A 142 7.15 7.82 3.66
CA VAL A 142 6.55 7.79 2.30
C VAL A 142 6.18 6.36 1.91
N THR A 143 7.04 5.38 2.21
CA THR A 143 6.74 3.96 1.94
C THR A 143 5.47 3.53 2.68
N ALA A 144 5.32 3.87 3.95
CA ALA A 144 4.14 3.56 4.74
C ALA A 144 2.88 4.22 4.16
N THR A 145 2.93 5.51 3.84
CA THR A 145 1.79 6.23 3.25
C THR A 145 1.38 5.65 1.88
N GLU A 146 2.33 5.29 1.03
CA GLU A 146 2.04 4.67 -0.27
C GLU A 146 1.38 3.29 -0.12
N ILE A 147 1.82 2.48 0.86
CA ILE A 147 1.16 1.20 1.16
C ILE A 147 -0.26 1.43 1.68
N GLU A 148 -0.45 2.35 2.62
CA GLU A 148 -1.76 2.66 3.20
C GLU A 148 -2.75 3.19 2.16
N THR A 149 -2.31 4.11 1.30
CA THR A 149 -3.17 4.68 0.24
C THR A 149 -3.60 3.62 -0.77
N VAL A 150 -2.72 2.71 -1.16
CA VAL A 150 -3.08 1.58 -2.04
C VAL A 150 -4.04 0.62 -1.35
N GLN A 151 -3.85 0.33 -0.05
CA GLN A 151 -4.78 -0.52 0.70
C GLN A 151 -6.16 0.13 0.84
N ALA A 152 -6.22 1.43 1.18
CA ALA A 152 -7.45 2.19 1.28
C ALA A 152 -8.19 2.26 -0.06
N GLY A 153 -7.47 2.48 -1.16
CA GLY A 153 -8.04 2.46 -2.52
C GLY A 153 -8.66 1.11 -2.87
N LYS A 154 -7.97 0.01 -2.56
CA LYS A 154 -8.52 -1.35 -2.78
C LYS A 154 -9.74 -1.65 -1.91
N LEU A 155 -9.75 -1.19 -0.66
CA LEU A 155 -10.91 -1.34 0.22
C LEU A 155 -12.12 -0.54 -0.29
N ALA A 156 -11.90 0.67 -0.81
CA ALA A 156 -12.94 1.48 -1.42
C ALA A 156 -13.50 0.81 -2.69
N GLU A 157 -12.64 0.28 -3.56
CA GLU A 157 -13.06 -0.45 -4.76
C GLU A 157 -13.86 -1.73 -4.43
N ILE A 158 -13.45 -2.47 -3.39
CA ILE A 158 -14.21 -3.62 -2.89
C ILE A 158 -15.56 -3.17 -2.31
N ALA A 159 -15.62 -2.05 -1.59
CA ALA A 159 -16.87 -1.52 -1.07
C ALA A 159 -17.82 -1.11 -2.21
N ASP A 160 -17.34 -0.39 -3.23
CA ASP A 160 -18.13 0.04 -4.38
C ASP A 160 -18.64 -1.14 -5.23
N THR A 161 -17.78 -2.13 -5.47
CA THR A 161 -18.20 -3.36 -6.14
C THR A 161 -19.23 -4.11 -5.29
N SER A 162 -19.00 -4.30 -3.98
CA SER A 162 -19.91 -5.01 -3.10
C SER A 162 -21.32 -4.39 -3.08
N TYR A 163 -21.44 -3.06 -3.11
CA TYR A 163 -22.74 -2.37 -3.18
C TYR A 163 -23.55 -2.80 -4.41
N ASN A 164 -22.91 -2.96 -5.57
CA ASN A 164 -23.55 -3.43 -6.79
C ASN A 164 -24.06 -4.89 -6.67
N TRP A 165 -23.31 -5.76 -5.97
CA TRP A 165 -23.74 -7.14 -5.73
C TRP A 165 -24.89 -7.22 -4.73
N TYR A 166 -24.93 -6.37 -3.70
CA TYR A 166 -26.05 -6.32 -2.74
C TYR A 166 -27.36 -5.95 -3.43
N THR A 167 -27.33 -5.02 -4.40
CA THR A 167 -28.49 -4.69 -5.21
C THR A 167 -28.98 -5.89 -6.02
N ALA A 168 -28.08 -6.62 -6.69
CA ALA A 168 -28.42 -7.82 -7.45
C ALA A 168 -29.00 -8.95 -6.56
N ILE A 169 -28.41 -9.17 -5.38
CA ILE A 169 -28.90 -10.14 -4.39
C ILE A 169 -30.27 -9.71 -3.85
N GLY A 170 -30.46 -8.42 -3.55
CA GLY A 170 -31.72 -7.86 -3.08
C GLY A 170 -32.88 -8.07 -4.05
N TYR A 171 -32.67 -7.86 -5.36
CA TYR A 171 -33.68 -8.14 -6.37
C TYR A 171 -34.03 -9.63 -6.51
N SER A 172 -33.03 -10.51 -6.38
CA SER A 172 -33.26 -11.96 -6.39
C SER A 172 -34.14 -12.41 -5.22
N VAL A 173 -33.87 -11.92 -4.00
CA VAL A 173 -34.68 -12.22 -2.81
C VAL A 173 -36.09 -11.64 -2.92
N LEU A 174 -36.22 -10.39 -3.39
CA LEU A 174 -37.53 -9.75 -3.62
C LEU A 174 -38.38 -10.53 -4.64
N ALA A 175 -37.77 -11.03 -5.71
CA ALA A 175 -38.45 -11.84 -6.72
C ALA A 175 -39.00 -13.16 -6.14
N ILE A 176 -38.21 -13.86 -5.31
CA ILE A 176 -38.66 -15.09 -4.64
C ILE A 176 -39.85 -14.81 -3.72
N LEU A 177 -39.81 -13.71 -2.95
CA LEU A 177 -40.92 -13.32 -2.06
C LEU A 177 -42.21 -13.05 -2.84
N ILE A 178 -42.14 -12.36 -3.98
CA ILE A 178 -43.31 -12.09 -4.83
C ILE A 178 -43.92 -13.38 -5.35
N ILE A 179 -43.11 -14.34 -5.83
CA ILE A 179 -43.60 -15.64 -6.32
C ILE A 179 -44.32 -16.41 -5.20
N VAL A 180 -43.74 -16.46 -3.99
CA VAL A 180 -44.35 -17.12 -2.83
C VAL A 180 -45.67 -16.46 -2.43
N LEU A 181 -45.74 -15.12 -2.44
CA LEU A 181 -46.96 -14.36 -2.14
C LEU A 181 -48.10 -14.70 -3.12
N VAL A 182 -47.80 -14.73 -4.41
CA VAL A 182 -48.78 -15.11 -5.46
C VAL A 182 -49.26 -16.55 -5.25
N MET A 183 -48.36 -17.50 -4.95
CA MET A 183 -48.74 -18.87 -4.63
C MET A 183 -49.69 -18.96 -3.44
N ILE A 184 -49.43 -18.21 -2.37
CA ILE A 184 -50.29 -18.17 -1.17
C ILE A 184 -51.68 -17.63 -1.53
N ILE A 185 -51.77 -16.54 -2.28
CA ILE A 185 -53.05 -15.94 -2.68
C ILE A 185 -53.88 -16.94 -3.51
N ILE A 186 -53.28 -17.52 -4.55
CA ILE A 186 -53.94 -18.54 -5.40
C ILE A 186 -54.36 -19.74 -4.55
N TYR A 187 -53.48 -20.22 -3.67
CA TYR A 187 -53.75 -21.32 -2.76
C TYR A 187 -54.95 -21.03 -1.85
N LEU A 188 -55.00 -19.84 -1.25
CA LEU A 188 -56.12 -19.42 -0.39
C LEU A 188 -57.43 -19.35 -1.17
N VAL A 189 -57.42 -18.79 -2.40
CA VAL A 189 -58.60 -18.74 -3.27
C VAL A 189 -59.09 -20.15 -3.61
N LEU A 190 -58.19 -21.06 -4.00
CA LEU A 190 -58.53 -22.44 -4.31
C LEU A 190 -59.06 -23.20 -3.09
N ARG A 191 -58.41 -23.03 -1.93
CA ARG A 191 -58.84 -23.63 -0.66
C ARG A 191 -60.22 -23.15 -0.25
N TYR A 192 -60.48 -21.85 -0.39
CA TYR A 192 -61.77 -21.24 -0.11
C TYR A 192 -62.86 -21.80 -1.04
N ARG A 193 -62.58 -21.89 -2.35
CA ARG A 193 -63.51 -22.48 -3.34
C ARG A 193 -63.86 -23.93 -3.02
N ARG A 194 -62.88 -24.77 -2.64
CA ARG A 194 -63.12 -26.18 -2.26
C ARG A 194 -64.03 -26.27 -1.03
N LYS A 195 -63.74 -25.51 0.03
CA LYS A 195 -64.59 -25.51 1.24
C LYS A 195 -66.02 -25.06 0.94
N LYS A 196 -66.20 -24.04 0.10
CA LYS A 196 -67.54 -23.57 -0.30
C LYS A 196 -68.32 -24.63 -1.07
N LYS A 197 -67.66 -25.37 -1.99
CA LYS A 197 -68.29 -26.50 -2.71
C LYS A 197 -68.75 -27.61 -1.75
N MET A 198 -67.94 -27.97 -0.77
CA MET A 198 -68.28 -29.02 0.21
C MET A 198 -69.48 -28.63 1.09
N LYS A 199 -69.55 -27.37 1.55
CA LYS A 199 -70.71 -26.88 2.31
C LYS A 199 -72.00 -26.92 1.52
N LYS A 200 -71.96 -26.56 0.22
CA LYS A 200 -73.14 -26.67 -0.67
C LYS A 200 -73.59 -28.12 -0.81
N LYS A 201 -72.66 -29.06 -1.05
CA LYS A 201 -73.00 -30.50 -1.18
C LYS A 201 -73.70 -31.05 0.07
N ALA A 202 -73.23 -30.69 1.27
CA ALA A 202 -73.83 -31.11 2.53
C ALA A 202 -75.28 -30.61 2.73
N GLN A 203 -75.62 -29.43 2.19
CA GLN A 203 -77.00 -28.92 2.23
C GLN A 203 -77.91 -29.70 1.28
N TYR A 204 -77.46 -30.01 0.06
CA TYR A 204 -78.25 -30.81 -0.89
C TYR A 204 -78.53 -32.23 -0.38
N THR A 205 -77.55 -32.89 0.25
CA THR A 205 -77.77 -34.21 0.86
C THR A 205 -78.76 -34.19 2.01
N LYS A 206 -78.92 -33.06 2.71
CA LYS A 206 -79.93 -32.92 3.77
C LYS A 206 -81.33 -32.73 3.20
N LEU A 207 -81.48 -31.96 2.14
CA LEU A 207 -82.77 -31.72 1.49
C LEU A 207 -83.32 -32.97 0.78
N LEU A 208 -82.44 -33.84 0.29
CA LEU A 208 -82.85 -35.06 -0.43
C LEU A 208 -83.26 -36.22 0.48
N ASN A 209 -82.96 -36.12 1.78
CA ASN A 209 -83.25 -37.14 2.80
C ASN A 209 -84.48 -36.79 3.65
N GLN A 210 -85.25 -35.77 3.26
CA GLN A 210 -86.61 -35.51 3.74
C GLN A 210 -87.59 -35.99 2.69
#